data_AF-A0A8J7Z3K0-F1
#
_entry.id   AF-A0A8J7Z3K0-F1
#
_cell.length_a   1.000
_cell.length_b   1.000
_cell.length_c   1.000
_cell.angle_alpha   90.00
_cell.angle_beta   90.00
_cell.angle_gamma   90.00
#
_symmetry.space_group_name_H-M   'P 1'
#
loop_
_entity.id
_entity.type
_entity.pdbx_description
1 polymer ?
#
loop_
_entity_poly.entity_id
_entity_poly.type
_entity_poly.pdbx_seq_one_letter_code
_entity_poly.pdbx_strand_id
1 'polypeptide(L)'
;MSQHGSQPSDRSLDFIEPPVRKPLVLFKEAERSLRVRTVAAIAPLLPSQVALTMGDVSHRADEWLETWLETLAHLDLEGITDADLRSPRILMGLAFVGFGGLMTMFLALCLSILHPELSAVAQLHDHWHPYVWSVSLGVAGLTMIGREAMRPPGQE
;
A
#
# COMPACT_ATOMS: atom_id res chain seq x y z
N MET A 1 -66.96 14.87 19.81
CA MET A 1 -66.13 15.81 20.58
C MET A 1 -64.85 15.09 20.98
N SER A 2 -63.73 15.62 20.47
CA SER A 2 -62.32 15.45 20.84
C SER A 2 -61.79 14.12 21.39
N GLN A 3 -61.01 13.41 20.57
CA GLN A 3 -59.81 12.71 21.03
C GLN A 3 -58.59 13.61 20.76
N HIS A 4 -57.78 13.86 21.77
CA HIS A 4 -56.42 14.38 21.59
C HIS A 4 -55.51 13.68 22.58
N GLY A 5 -54.96 12.55 22.16
CA GLY A 5 -53.79 11.94 22.78
C GLY A 5 -52.54 12.57 22.15
N SER A 6 -51.78 13.33 22.95
CA SER A 6 -50.50 13.90 22.56
C SER A 6 -49.42 12.81 22.56
N GLN A 7 -48.89 12.48 21.38
CA GLN A 7 -47.71 11.62 21.22
C GLN A 7 -46.43 12.43 21.57
N PRO A 8 -45.38 11.82 22.17
CA PRO A 8 -44.16 12.52 22.52
C PRO A 8 -43.24 12.69 21.29
N SER A 9 -42.56 13.83 21.26
CA SER A 9 -41.61 14.25 20.24
C SER A 9 -40.48 13.24 20.01
N ASP A 10 -40.40 12.71 18.79
CA ASP A 10 -39.25 11.99 18.28
C ASP A 10 -38.11 13.00 18.02
N ARG A 11 -37.08 13.00 18.88
CA ARG A 11 -35.86 13.77 18.65
C ARG A 11 -35.08 13.02 17.56
N SER A 12 -35.24 13.43 16.31
CA SER A 12 -34.30 13.09 15.25
C SER A 12 -32.93 13.65 15.64
N LEU A 13 -32.05 12.78 16.12
CA LEU A 13 -30.62 13.09 16.23
C LEU A 13 -30.12 13.31 14.81
N ASP A 14 -29.97 14.57 14.41
CA ASP A 14 -29.23 14.94 13.20
C ASP A 14 -27.79 14.44 13.38
N PHE A 15 -27.56 13.22 12.89
CA PHE A 15 -26.22 12.70 12.72
C PHE A 15 -25.59 13.55 11.62
N ILE A 16 -24.79 14.54 12.02
CA ILE A 16 -23.97 15.32 11.10
C ILE A 16 -23.00 14.32 10.48
N GLU A 17 -23.33 13.82 9.29
CA GLU A 17 -22.43 12.97 8.54
C GLU A 17 -21.17 13.79 8.26
N PRO A 18 -19.99 13.36 8.77
CA PRO A 18 -18.77 14.13 8.57
C PRO A 18 -18.51 14.20 7.07
N PRO A 19 -18.10 15.37 6.54
CA PRO A 19 -17.86 15.52 5.11
C PRO A 19 -16.87 14.44 4.67
N VAL A 20 -17.26 13.64 3.68
CA VAL A 20 -16.46 12.54 3.13
C VAL A 20 -15.16 13.13 2.58
N ARG A 21 -14.10 13.11 3.38
CA ARG A 21 -12.79 13.59 2.95
C ARG A 21 -12.23 12.59 1.94
N LYS A 22 -11.73 13.08 0.80
CA LYS A 22 -11.07 12.25 -0.21
C LYS A 22 -9.98 11.41 0.48
N PRO A 23 -9.92 10.07 0.27
CA PRO A 23 -8.96 9.19 0.94
C PRO A 23 -7.49 9.64 0.84
N LEU A 24 -7.11 10.28 -0.28
CA LEU A 24 -5.77 10.84 -0.46
C LEU A 24 -5.43 11.98 0.51
N VAL A 25 -6.42 12.79 0.90
CA VAL A 25 -6.23 13.86 1.88
C VAL A 25 -6.00 13.26 3.26
N LEU A 26 -6.73 12.21 3.63
CA LEU A 26 -6.52 11.47 4.87
C LEU A 26 -5.14 10.81 4.92
N PHE A 27 -4.68 10.24 3.80
CA PHE A 27 -3.34 9.66 3.71
C PHE A 27 -2.24 10.71 3.84
N LYS A 28 -2.38 11.89 3.20
CA LYS A 28 -1.46 13.03 3.38
C LYS A 28 -1.40 13.48 4.85
N GLU A 29 -2.55 13.63 5.50
CA GLU A 29 -2.62 14.01 6.91
C GLU A 29 -1.93 12.99 7.83
N ALA A 30 -2.13 11.69 7.55
CA ALA A 30 -1.50 10.61 8.31
C ALA A 30 0.01 10.54 8.10
N GLU A 31 0.48 10.61 6.86
CA GLU A 31 1.90 10.59 6.51
C GLU A 31 2.62 11.81 7.10
N ARG A 32 2.05 13.02 6.96
CA ARG A 32 2.62 14.25 7.52
C ARG A 32 2.76 14.17 9.03
N SER A 33 1.72 13.69 9.71
CA SER A 33 1.74 13.46 11.16
C SER A 33 2.85 12.48 11.57
N LEU A 34 2.98 11.37 10.84
CA LEU A 34 4.00 10.36 11.11
C LEU A 34 5.41 10.91 10.88
N ARG A 35 5.62 11.64 9.78
CA ARG A 35 6.91 12.23 9.41
C ARG A 35 7.36 13.27 10.45
N VAL A 36 6.49 14.20 10.82
CA VAL A 36 6.80 15.22 11.83
C VAL A 36 7.15 14.58 13.17
N ARG A 37 6.37 13.59 13.62
CA ARG A 37 6.68 12.86 14.87
C ARG A 37 8.01 12.12 14.79
N THR A 38 8.29 11.48 13.66
CA THR A 38 9.53 10.72 13.45
C THR A 38 10.74 11.65 13.46
N VAL A 39 10.68 12.77 12.73
CA VAL A 39 11.74 13.79 12.73
C VAL A 39 11.93 14.37 14.12
N ALA A 40 10.86 14.70 14.85
CA ALA A 40 10.96 15.25 16.20
C ALA A 40 11.55 14.25 17.22
N ALA A 41 11.25 12.95 17.09
CA ALA A 41 11.79 11.92 17.96
C ALA A 41 13.27 11.62 17.67
N ILE A 42 13.67 11.71 16.41
CA ILE A 42 15.01 11.32 15.94
C ILE A 42 15.98 12.50 15.97
N ALA A 43 15.55 13.72 15.63
CA ALA A 43 16.38 14.93 15.60
C ALA A 43 17.28 15.16 16.85
N PRO A 44 16.82 14.97 18.11
CA PRO A 44 17.68 15.18 19.28
C PRO A 44 18.76 14.09 19.46
N LEU A 45 18.66 12.96 18.74
CA LEU A 45 19.63 11.87 18.78
C LEU A 45 20.74 12.01 17.72
N LEU A 46 20.61 12.97 16.80
CA LEU A 46 21.56 13.18 15.70
C LEU A 46 22.46 14.40 15.93
N PRO A 47 23.66 14.39 15.32
CA PRO A 47 24.48 15.59 15.18
C PRO A 47 23.67 16.72 14.51
N SER A 48 23.82 17.95 15.01
CA SER A 48 23.03 19.13 14.61
C SER A 48 22.98 19.36 13.09
N GLN A 49 24.06 19.06 12.39
CA GLN A 49 24.15 19.20 10.94
C GLN A 49 23.26 18.20 10.18
N VAL A 50 23.12 16.99 10.70
CA VAL A 50 22.25 15.95 10.11
C VAL A 50 20.80 16.20 10.49
N ALA A 51 20.54 16.68 11.72
CA ALA A 51 19.20 17.04 12.16
C ALA A 51 18.60 18.20 11.33
N LEU A 52 19.39 19.23 10.99
CA LEU A 52 18.98 20.32 10.10
C LEU A 52 18.68 19.81 8.68
N THR A 53 19.57 18.99 8.13
CA THR A 53 19.38 18.38 6.80
C THR A 53 18.12 17.51 6.76
N MET A 54 17.84 16.75 7.82
CA MET A 54 16.64 15.92 7.93
C MET A 54 15.36 16.76 7.98
N GLY A 55 15.39 17.92 8.66
CA GLY A 55 14.31 18.90 8.64
C GLY A 55 14.03 19.43 7.24
N ASP A 56 15.08 19.84 6.50
CA ASP A 56 14.98 20.33 5.13
C ASP A 56 14.43 19.27 4.16
N VAL A 57 14.91 18.02 4.29
CA VAL A 57 14.40 16.89 3.49
C VAL A 57 12.93 16.61 3.82
N SER A 58 12.55 16.66 5.09
CA SER A 58 11.15 16.51 5.52
C SER A 58 10.24 17.62 4.98
N HIS A 59 10.75 18.85 4.86
CA HIS A 59 10.01 19.97 4.28
C HIS A 59 9.81 19.79 2.77
N ARG A 60 10.87 19.45 2.04
CA ARG A 60 10.79 19.17 0.59
C ARG A 60 9.88 17.98 0.27
N ALA A 61 9.84 16.98 1.15
CA ALA A 61 8.90 15.88 1.02
C ALA A 61 7.44 16.34 1.14
N ASP A 62 7.14 17.32 2.00
CA ASP A 62 5.79 17.91 2.13
C ASP A 62 5.37 18.65 0.85
N GLU A 63 6.27 19.48 0.31
CA GLU A 63 6.04 20.24 -0.93
C GLU A 63 5.85 19.32 -2.15
N TRP A 64 6.68 18.28 -2.26
CA TRP A 64 6.58 17.30 -3.34
C TRP A 64 5.27 16.53 -3.25
N LEU A 65 4.89 16.09 -2.05
CA LEU A 65 3.63 15.39 -1.82
C LEU A 65 2.42 16.27 -2.11
N GLU A 66 2.49 17.56 -1.78
CA GLU A 66 1.44 18.54 -2.10
C GLU A 66 1.24 18.71 -3.60
N THR A 67 2.33 18.91 -4.35
CA THR A 67 2.31 19.02 -5.81
C THR A 67 1.78 17.74 -6.48
N TRP A 68 2.21 16.57 -5.98
CA TRP A 68 1.74 15.29 -6.48
C TRP A 68 0.25 15.06 -6.15
N LEU A 69 -0.22 15.51 -4.98
CA LEU A 69 -1.62 15.41 -4.62
C LEU A 69 -2.50 16.34 -5.47
N GLU A 70 -2.04 17.55 -5.79
CA GLU A 70 -2.75 18.44 -6.73
C GLU A 70 -2.90 17.77 -8.09
N THR A 71 -1.83 17.14 -8.58
CA THR A 71 -1.84 16.36 -9.82
C THR A 71 -2.84 15.20 -9.76
N LEU A 72 -2.89 14.47 -8.63
CA LEU A 72 -3.85 13.39 -8.44
C LEU A 72 -5.27 13.84 -8.11
N ALA A 73 -5.46 15.03 -7.54
CA ALA A 73 -6.76 15.61 -7.26
C ALA A 73 -7.47 16.06 -8.55
N HIS A 74 -6.70 16.37 -9.59
CA HIS A 74 -7.18 16.56 -10.96
C HIS A 74 -7.50 15.23 -11.68
N LEU A 75 -7.01 14.10 -11.19
CA LEU A 75 -7.42 12.78 -11.66
C LEU A 75 -8.80 12.46 -11.07
N ASP A 76 -9.81 12.44 -11.92
CA ASP A 76 -11.15 12.03 -11.53
C ASP A 76 -11.20 10.51 -11.31
N LEU A 77 -11.01 10.08 -10.06
CA LEU A 77 -11.10 8.67 -9.65
C LEU A 77 -12.49 8.08 -9.91
N GLU A 78 -13.54 8.91 -10.00
CA GLU A 78 -14.91 8.51 -10.30
C GLU A 78 -15.10 8.17 -11.80
N GLY A 79 -14.25 8.71 -12.67
CA GLY A 79 -14.21 8.40 -14.11
C GLY A 79 -13.30 7.23 -14.49
N ILE A 80 -12.48 6.72 -13.56
CA ILE A 80 -11.61 5.56 -13.81
C ILE A 80 -12.47 4.31 -13.85
N THR A 81 -12.64 3.75 -15.05
CA THR A 81 -13.42 2.53 -15.24
C THR A 81 -12.59 1.32 -14.80
N ASP A 82 -13.23 0.25 -14.36
CA ASP A 82 -12.54 -0.97 -13.92
C ASP A 82 -11.68 -1.60 -15.05
N ALA A 83 -11.99 -1.27 -16.31
CA ALA A 83 -11.18 -1.57 -17.49
C ALA A 83 -9.81 -0.86 -17.49
N ASP A 84 -9.75 0.40 -17.04
CA ASP A 84 -8.51 1.18 -16.96
C ASP A 84 -7.57 0.62 -15.89
N LEU A 85 -8.14 0.02 -14.84
CA LEU A 85 -7.40 -0.63 -13.76
C LEU A 85 -6.90 -2.03 -14.12
N ARG A 86 -7.40 -2.63 -15.20
CA ARG A 86 -7.00 -3.99 -15.62
C ARG A 86 -5.51 -4.06 -15.98
N SER A 87 -5.01 -3.12 -16.77
CA SER A 87 -3.60 -3.08 -17.19
C SER A 87 -2.65 -2.91 -15.99
N PRO A 88 -2.87 -1.93 -15.08
CA PRO A 88 -2.09 -1.81 -13.85
C PRO A 88 -2.14 -3.06 -12.96
N ARG A 89 -3.29 -3.74 -12.85
CA ARG A 89 -3.41 -4.97 -12.06
C ARG A 89 -2.61 -6.13 -12.65
N ILE A 90 -2.61 -6.29 -13.98
CA ILE A 90 -1.80 -7.31 -14.67
C ILE A 90 -0.31 -7.00 -14.49
N LEU A 91 0.10 -5.74 -14.63
CA LEU A 91 1.47 -5.31 -14.37
C LEU A 91 1.92 -5.62 -12.95
N MET A 92 1.06 -5.38 -11.96
CA MET A 92 1.37 -5.75 -10.57
C MET A 92 1.49 -7.27 -10.38
N GLY A 93 0.57 -8.04 -10.96
CA GLY A 93 0.69 -9.50 -10.96
C GLY A 93 2.02 -9.96 -11.57
N LEU A 94 2.43 -9.38 -12.70
CA LEU A 94 3.69 -9.70 -13.37
C LEU A 94 4.91 -9.30 -12.53
N ALA A 95 4.86 -8.16 -11.86
CA ALA A 95 5.91 -7.73 -10.94
C ALA A 95 6.06 -8.70 -9.76
N PHE A 96 4.96 -9.20 -9.21
CA PHE A 96 4.98 -10.23 -8.15
C PHE A 96 5.59 -11.55 -8.63
N VAL A 97 5.24 -12.00 -9.84
CA VAL A 97 5.85 -13.20 -10.45
C VAL A 97 7.35 -13.01 -10.64
N GLY A 98 7.75 -11.88 -11.24
CA GLY A 98 9.15 -11.56 -11.48
C GLY A 98 9.95 -11.45 -10.18
N PHE A 99 9.41 -10.74 -9.18
CA PHE A 99 10.04 -10.59 -7.87
C PHE A 99 10.15 -11.92 -7.12
N GLY A 100 9.11 -12.76 -7.14
CA GLY A 100 9.15 -14.10 -6.54
C GLY A 100 10.24 -14.98 -7.18
N GLY A 101 10.34 -14.96 -8.51
CA GLY A 101 11.41 -15.66 -9.24
C GLY A 101 12.81 -15.13 -8.91
N LEU A 102 12.98 -13.80 -8.92
CA LEU A 102 14.24 -13.15 -8.59
C LEU A 102 14.67 -13.45 -7.14
N MET A 103 13.74 -13.38 -6.18
CA MET A 103 14.00 -13.73 -4.78
C MET A 103 14.41 -15.19 -4.63
N THR A 104 13.78 -16.11 -5.37
CA THR A 104 14.16 -17.52 -5.35
C THR A 104 15.57 -17.73 -5.88
N MET A 105 15.93 -17.06 -6.98
CA MET A 105 17.28 -17.12 -7.56
C MET A 105 18.32 -16.50 -6.60
N PHE A 106 17.99 -15.35 -6.01
CA PHE A 106 18.83 -14.68 -5.03
C PHE A 106 19.06 -15.53 -3.79
N LEU A 107 18.00 -16.15 -3.27
CA LEU A 107 18.08 -17.07 -2.13
C LEU A 107 18.98 -18.27 -2.44
N ALA A 108 18.81 -18.89 -3.61
CA ALA A 108 19.67 -19.99 -4.04
C ALA A 108 21.15 -19.58 -4.16
N LEU A 109 21.40 -18.38 -4.67
CA LEU A 109 22.75 -17.82 -4.74
C LEU A 109 23.34 -17.57 -3.35
N CYS A 110 22.57 -16.97 -2.44
CA CYS A 110 22.98 -16.74 -1.05
C CYS A 110 23.34 -18.04 -0.34
N LEU A 111 22.50 -19.07 -0.46
CA LEU A 111 22.76 -20.38 0.17
C LEU A 111 23.99 -21.07 -0.44
N SER A 112 24.20 -20.93 -1.75
CA SER A 112 25.38 -21.47 -2.42
C SER A 112 26.69 -20.80 -1.98
N ILE A 113 26.64 -19.50 -1.64
CA ILE A 113 27.81 -18.75 -1.14
C ILE A 113 28.05 -19.02 0.35
N LEU A 114 26.98 -19.08 1.14
CA LEU A 114 27.07 -19.16 2.61
C LEU A 114 27.30 -20.57 3.12
N HIS A 115 26.81 -21.59 2.41
CA HIS A 115 26.92 -23.00 2.77
C HIS A 115 27.43 -23.86 1.61
N PRO A 116 28.68 -23.62 1.14
CA PRO A 116 29.26 -24.38 0.03
C PRO A 116 29.46 -25.87 0.36
N GLU A 117 29.45 -26.23 1.65
CA GLU A 117 29.60 -27.62 2.12
C GLU A 117 28.30 -28.44 2.08
N LEU A 118 27.13 -27.80 1.97
CA LEU A 118 25.85 -28.50 1.91
C LEU A 118 25.42 -28.74 0.47
N SER A 119 24.96 -29.96 0.17
CA SER A 119 24.34 -30.25 -1.12
C SER A 119 23.04 -29.46 -1.31
N ALA A 120 22.64 -29.16 -2.55
CA ALA A 120 21.44 -28.38 -2.84
C ALA A 120 20.16 -28.94 -2.19
N VAL A 121 20.05 -30.28 -2.07
CA VAL A 121 18.91 -30.94 -1.41
C VAL A 121 18.93 -30.69 0.10
N ALA A 122 20.12 -30.71 0.73
CA ALA A 122 20.26 -30.43 2.15
C ALA A 122 20.00 -28.96 2.47
N GLN A 123 20.45 -28.03 1.61
CA GLN A 123 20.14 -26.60 1.72
C GLN A 123 18.63 -26.35 1.63
N LEU A 124 17.95 -27.01 0.70
CA LEU A 124 16.49 -26.89 0.54
C LEU A 124 15.74 -27.46 1.75
N HIS A 125 16.18 -28.57 2.32
CA HIS A 125 15.56 -29.15 3.52
C HIS A 125 15.71 -28.22 4.73
N ASP A 126 16.90 -27.66 4.93
CA ASP A 126 17.20 -26.82 6.09
C ASP A 126 16.57 -25.40 5.97
N HIS A 127 16.48 -24.87 4.74
CA HIS A 127 15.98 -23.53 4.44
C HIS A 127 14.68 -23.53 3.62
N TRP A 128 13.82 -24.53 3.80
CA TRP A 128 12.59 -24.70 3.01
C TRP A 128 11.61 -23.52 3.14
N HIS A 129 11.53 -22.89 4.32
CA HIS A 129 10.54 -21.86 4.61
C HIS A 129 10.73 -20.59 3.74
N PRO A 130 11.94 -19.99 3.63
CA PRO A 130 12.20 -18.90 2.68
C PRO A 130 11.85 -19.25 1.22
N TYR A 131 12.12 -20.49 0.78
CA TYR A 131 11.75 -20.93 -0.57
C TYR A 131 10.24 -20.95 -0.77
N VAL A 132 9.49 -21.53 0.16
CA VAL A 132 8.02 -21.55 0.11
C VAL A 132 7.45 -20.14 0.08
N TRP A 133 8.03 -19.22 0.84
CA TRP A 133 7.61 -17.82 0.83
C TRP A 133 7.80 -17.17 -0.55
N SER A 134 8.98 -17.28 -1.14
CA SER A 134 9.27 -16.72 -2.47
C SER A 134 8.39 -17.31 -3.57
N VAL A 135 8.17 -18.63 -3.54
CA VAL A 135 7.28 -19.32 -4.49
C VAL A 135 5.82 -18.89 -4.30
N SER A 136 5.35 -18.78 -3.05
CA SER A 136 3.98 -18.35 -2.75
C SER A 136 3.71 -16.94 -3.28
N LEU A 137 4.70 -16.05 -3.21
CA LEU A 137 4.62 -14.70 -3.75
C LEU A 137 4.47 -14.71 -5.28
N GLY A 138 5.20 -15.60 -5.97
CA GLY A 138 5.04 -15.82 -7.41
C GLY A 138 3.68 -16.42 -7.79
N VAL A 139 3.21 -17.41 -7.04
CA VAL A 139 1.89 -18.04 -7.26
C VAL A 139 0.76 -17.03 -7.04
N ALA A 140 0.87 -16.16 -6.03
CA ALA A 140 -0.07 -15.07 -5.82
C ALA A 140 -0.12 -14.11 -7.02
N GLY A 141 1.05 -13.76 -7.58
CA GLY A 141 1.14 -12.95 -8.80
C GLY A 141 0.47 -13.63 -10.01
N LEU A 142 0.74 -14.92 -10.24
CA LEU A 142 0.08 -15.70 -11.29
C LEU A 142 -1.44 -15.79 -11.10
N THR A 143 -1.90 -15.95 -9.86
CA THR A 143 -3.33 -15.99 -9.53
C THR A 143 -4.00 -14.65 -9.82
N MET A 144 -3.32 -13.53 -9.52
CA MET A 144 -3.79 -12.19 -9.83
C MET A 144 -3.92 -11.98 -11.35
N ILE A 145 -2.93 -12.40 -12.13
CA ILE A 145 -2.99 -12.35 -13.61
C ILE A 145 -4.13 -13.25 -14.12
N GLY A 146 -4.24 -14.48 -13.63
CA GLY A 146 -5.27 -15.43 -14.04
C GLY A 146 -6.67 -14.89 -13.79
N ARG A 147 -6.89 -14.24 -12.64
CA ARG A 147 -8.16 -13.58 -12.31
C ARG A 147 -8.50 -12.46 -13.30
N GLU A 148 -7.52 -11.63 -13.69
CA GLU A 148 -7.74 -10.55 -14.66
C GLU A 148 -7.87 -11.07 -16.12
N ALA A 149 -7.27 -12.22 -16.43
CA ALA A 149 -7.39 -12.86 -17.73
C ALA A 149 -8.77 -13.53 -17.91
N MET A 150 -9.32 -14.12 -16.85
CA MET A 150 -10.66 -14.74 -16.85
C MET A 150 -11.80 -13.71 -16.72
N ARG A 151 -11.50 -12.44 -16.45
CA ARG A 151 -12.51 -11.39 -16.34
C ARG A 151 -13.19 -11.18 -17.70
N PRO A 152 -14.53 -11.32 -17.80
CA PRO A 152 -15.22 -11.20 -19.08
C PRO A 152 -15.14 -9.75 -19.60
N PRO A 153 -14.88 -9.54 -20.90
CA PRO A 153 -14.95 -8.23 -21.51
C PRO A 153 -16.44 -7.83 -21.63
N GLY A 154 -16.93 -6.98 -20.73
CA GLY A 154 -18.30 -6.44 -20.84
C GLY A 154 -19.10 -6.28 -19.55
N GLN A 155 -18.47 -6.25 -18.37
CA GLN A 155 -19.09 -5.60 -17.21
C GLN A 155 -18.62 -4.15 -17.19
N GLU A 156 -19.29 -3.35 -18.01
CA GLU A 156 -19.28 -1.88 -18.03
C GLU A 156 -20.20 -1.32 -16.94
#